data_AF-A0AAW9JHX7-F1
#
_entry.id   AF-A0AAW9JHX7-F1
#
_cell.length_a   1.000
_cell.length_b   1.000
_cell.length_c   1.000
_cell.angle_alpha   90.00
_cell.angle_beta   90.00
_cell.angle_gamma   90.00
#
_symmetry.space_group_name_H-M   'P 1'
#
loop_
_entity.id
_entity.type
_entity.pdbx_description
1 polymer ?
#
loop_
_entity_poly.entity_id
_entity_poly.type
_entity_poly.pdbx_seq_one_letter_code
_entity_poly.pdbx_strand_id
1 'polypeptide(L)' 'MPYAAGKVMGYSPNDIPMSFILKHGLIAAKNANGIQRLSIPVDNSWQYGESYEAGSYLEVDKKMNQDVIENFLKN' A
#
# COMPACT_ATOMS: atom_id res chain seq x y z
N MET A 1 -8.37 9.18 21.02
CA MET A 1 -7.10 8.73 20.38
C MET A 1 -6.31 7.66 21.14
N PRO A 2 -6.66 7.20 22.37
CA PRO A 2 -6.11 5.94 22.91
C PRO A 2 -6.93 4.69 22.52
N TYR A 3 -8.26 4.83 22.57
CA TYR A 3 -9.21 3.72 22.37
C TYR A 3 -9.27 3.20 20.92
N ALA A 4 -9.17 4.08 19.93
CA ALA A 4 -9.17 3.69 18.51
C ALA A 4 -7.88 2.96 18.11
N ALA A 5 -6.71 3.39 18.62
CA ALA A 5 -5.45 2.70 18.38
C ALA A 5 -5.48 1.26 18.95
N GLY A 6 -5.98 1.09 20.18
CA GLY A 6 -6.13 -0.22 20.81
C GLY A 6 -7.05 -1.18 20.03
N LYS A 7 -8.11 -0.68 19.39
CA LYS A 7 -8.99 -1.49 18.53
C LYS A 7 -8.41 -1.79 17.15
N VAL A 8 -7.58 -0.94 16.55
CA VAL A 8 -7.01 -1.24 15.22
C VAL A 8 -5.83 -2.21 15.34
N MET A 9 -5.03 -2.10 16.40
CA MET A 9 -3.88 -2.97 16.63
C MET A 9 -4.26 -4.38 17.07
N GLY A 10 -5.36 -4.54 17.83
CA GLY A 10 -5.85 -5.86 18.24
C GLY A 10 -6.43 -6.70 17.09
N TYR A 11 -6.79 -6.08 15.97
CA TYR A 11 -7.45 -6.74 14.84
C TYR A 11 -6.56 -6.87 13.59
N SER A 12 -5.34 -6.32 13.62
CA SER A 12 -4.36 -6.42 12.53
C SER A 12 -3.03 -6.93 13.07
N PRO A 13 -2.67 -8.19 12.80
CA PRO A 13 -1.30 -8.66 13.01
C PRO A 13 -0.35 -7.73 12.25
N ASN A 14 0.55 -7.06 12.96
CA ASN A 14 1.54 -6.17 12.36
C ASN A 14 2.83 -6.18 13.20
N ASP A 15 3.95 -5.90 12.54
CA ASP A 15 5.29 -5.84 13.10
C ASP A 15 5.74 -4.39 13.39
N ILE A 16 4.79 -3.43 13.37
CA ILE A 16 5.08 -2.00 13.52
C ILE A 16 5.19 -1.64 15.00
N PRO A 17 6.31 -1.04 15.46
CA PRO A 17 6.45 -0.62 16.85
C PRO A 17 5.41 0.44 17.27
N MET A 18 4.86 0.29 18.46
CA MET A 18 3.85 1.23 19.01
C MET A 18 4.33 2.69 19.06
N SER A 19 5.60 2.91 19.35
CA SER A 19 6.20 4.25 19.39
C SER A 19 6.21 4.91 18.00
N PHE A 20 6.31 4.13 16.93
CA PHE A 20 6.25 4.61 15.55
C PHE A 20 4.83 5.06 15.20
N ILE A 21 3.82 4.25 15.56
CA ILE A 21 2.40 4.57 15.29
C ILE A 21 1.97 5.83 16.02
N LEU A 22 2.35 5.99 17.29
CA LEU A 22 2.01 7.19 18.07
C LEU A 22 2.65 8.46 17.48
N LYS A 23 3.92 8.38 17.07
CA LYS A 23 4.65 9.52 16.48
C LYS A 23 4.06 9.93 15.13
N HIS A 24 3.81 8.98 14.24
CA HIS A 24 3.38 9.29 12.88
C HIS A 24 1.87 9.42 12.71
N GLY A 25 1.06 8.74 13.52
CA GLY A 25 -0.40 8.85 13.49
C GLY A 25 -0.90 10.28 13.82
N LEU A 26 -0.22 10.97 14.74
CA LEU A 26 -0.54 12.36 15.06
C LEU A 26 -0.18 13.33 13.94
N ILE A 27 0.87 13.02 13.15
CA ILE A 27 1.30 13.83 12.00
C ILE A 27 0.35 13.61 10.81
N ALA A 28 -0.04 12.37 10.56
CA ALA A 28 -0.99 12.01 9.50
C ALA A 28 -2.37 12.68 9.70
N ALA A 29 -2.87 12.72 10.94
CA ALA A 29 -4.15 13.37 11.25
C ALA A 29 -4.13 14.89 11.01
N LYS A 30 -2.95 15.54 11.09
CA LYS A 30 -2.80 16.98 10.87
C LYS A 30 -2.61 17.36 9.39
N ASN A 31 -2.17 16.42 8.55
CA ASN A 31 -1.83 16.64 7.14
C ASN A 31 -2.69 15.80 6.17
N ALA A 32 -4.00 15.72 6.43
CA ALA A 32 -4.90 14.86 5.65
C ALA A 32 -5.18 15.34 4.21
N ASN A 33 -4.75 16.55 3.84
CA ASN A 33 -4.95 17.10 2.50
C ASN A 33 -3.78 16.73 1.59
N GLY A 34 -4.08 16.23 0.38
CA GLY A 34 -3.06 15.97 -0.65
C GLY A 34 -2.50 14.54 -0.68
N ILE A 35 -3.22 13.55 -0.13
CA ILE A 35 -2.81 12.14 -0.25
C ILE A 35 -2.82 11.72 -1.73
N GLN A 36 -1.64 11.56 -2.30
CA GLN A 36 -1.46 10.98 -3.62
C GLN A 36 -1.76 9.48 -3.58
N ARG A 37 -2.26 8.93 -4.69
CA ARG A 37 -2.66 7.52 -4.80
C ARG A 37 -2.04 6.93 -6.06
N LEU A 38 -1.60 5.69 -5.94
CA LEU A 38 -1.10 4.87 -7.04
C LEU A 38 -1.75 3.48 -6.96
N SER A 39 -2.23 2.97 -8.08
CA SER A 39 -2.72 1.60 -8.22
C SER A 39 -1.73 0.80 -9.05
N ILE A 40 -1.45 -0.43 -8.61
CA ILE A 40 -0.56 -1.39 -9.27
C ILE A 40 -1.35 -2.68 -9.50
N PRO A 41 -1.28 -3.31 -10.69
CA PRO A 41 -0.52 -2.89 -11.87
C PRO A 41 -1.06 -1.62 -12.55
N VAL A 42 -0.19 -0.80 -13.16
CA VAL A 42 -0.60 0.40 -13.93
C VAL A 42 -1.22 0.02 -15.28
N ASP A 43 -1.96 0.95 -15.87
CA ASP A 43 -2.56 0.72 -17.19
C ASP A 43 -1.53 0.30 -18.23
N ASN A 44 -1.90 -0.65 -19.09
CA ASN A 44 -1.06 -1.24 -20.14
C ASN A 44 0.22 -1.96 -19.64
N SER A 45 0.36 -2.17 -18.33
CA SER A 45 1.49 -2.93 -17.74
C SER A 45 1.12 -4.34 -17.31
N TRP A 46 -0.04 -4.83 -17.75
CA TRP A 46 -0.50 -6.18 -17.40
C TRP A 46 -1.34 -6.80 -18.50
N GLN A 47 -1.41 -8.13 -18.47
CA GLN A 47 -2.22 -8.95 -19.36
C GLN A 47 -2.96 -10.01 -18.54
N TYR A 48 -4.15 -10.40 -19.00
CA TYR A 48 -4.86 -11.52 -18.38
C TYR A 48 -4.13 -12.83 -18.72
N GLY A 49 -3.83 -13.61 -17.70
CA GLY A 49 -3.30 -14.96 -17.82
C GLY A 49 -4.22 -15.95 -17.11
N GLU A 50 -4.16 -17.21 -17.54
CA GLU A 50 -4.85 -18.31 -16.90
C GLU A 50 -3.93 -19.52 -16.85
N SER A 51 -3.81 -20.13 -15.67
CA SER A 51 -3.06 -21.38 -15.49
C SER A 51 -3.87 -22.39 -14.71
N TYR A 52 -3.58 -23.67 -14.94
CA TYR A 52 -4.23 -24.75 -14.21
C TYR A 52 -3.97 -24.69 -12.70
N GLU A 53 -2.80 -24.20 -12.28
CA GLU A 53 -2.38 -24.18 -10.88
C GLU A 53 -2.88 -22.94 -10.11
N ALA A 54 -2.97 -21.79 -10.76
CA ALA A 54 -3.32 -20.51 -10.12
C ALA A 54 -4.69 -19.96 -10.52
N GLY A 55 -5.36 -20.55 -11.51
CA GLY A 55 -6.57 -19.99 -12.11
C GLY A 55 -6.27 -18.70 -12.87
N SER A 56 -7.17 -17.73 -12.80
CA SER A 56 -7.02 -16.42 -13.42
C SER A 56 -6.01 -15.54 -12.66
N TYR A 57 -5.02 -15.01 -13.37
CA TYR A 57 -4.02 -14.10 -12.80
C TYR A 57 -3.75 -12.91 -13.73
N LEU A 58 -3.10 -11.88 -13.18
CA LEU A 58 -2.57 -10.77 -13.94
C LEU A 58 -1.09 -11.04 -14.18
N GLU A 59 -0.69 -11.19 -15.44
CA GLU A 59 0.71 -11.20 -15.83
C GLU A 59 1.20 -9.76 -15.90
N VAL A 60 2.15 -9.40 -15.03
CA VAL A 60 2.55 -8.01 -14.80
C VAL A 60 3.92 -7.75 -15.42
N ASP A 61 4.05 -6.65 -16.18
CA ASP A 61 5.35 -6.06 -16.51
C ASP A 61 5.96 -5.46 -15.24
N LYS A 62 6.85 -6.24 -14.62
CA LYS A 62 7.52 -5.87 -13.37
C LYS A 62 8.36 -4.61 -13.51
N LYS A 63 9.00 -4.39 -14.66
CA LYS A 63 9.92 -3.28 -14.84
C LYS A 63 9.16 -1.96 -14.94
N MET A 64 8.10 -1.94 -15.75
CA MET A 64 7.22 -0.77 -15.88
C MET A 64 6.60 -0.36 -14.53
N ASN A 65 6.08 -1.33 -13.77
CA ASN A 65 5.48 -1.05 -12.46
C ASN A 65 6.51 -0.60 -11.42
N GLN A 66 7.71 -1.20 -11.41
CA GLN A 66 8.79 -0.77 -10.53
C GLN A 66 9.17 0.69 -10.78
N ASP A 67 9.34 1.08 -12.05
CA ASP A 67 9.72 2.45 -12.40
C ASP A 67 8.64 3.46 -11.98
N VAL A 68 7.35 3.11 -12.11
CA VAL A 68 6.25 3.97 -11.62
C VAL A 68 6.24 4.07 -10.09
N ILE A 69 6.45 2.96 -9.37
CA ILE A 69 6.53 2.97 -7.90
C ILE A 69 7.69 3.85 -7.43
N GLU A 70 8.86 3.71 -8.04
CA GLU A 70 10.03 4.52 -7.70
C GLU A 70 9.77 6.01 -7.95
N ASN A 71 9.12 6.34 -9.06
CA ASN A 71 8.77 7.73 -9.37
C ASN A 71 7.70 8.28 -8.41
N PHE A 72 6.71 7.47 -8.02
CA PHE A 72 5.69 7.87 -7.05
C PHE A 72 6.27 8.15 -5.66
N LEU A 73 7.25 7.35 -5.22
CA LEU A 73 7.88 7.51 -3.91
C LEU A 73 8.94 8.61 -3.85
N LYS A 74 9.47 9.07 -4.99
CA LYS A 74 10.46 10.16 -5.08
C LYS A 74 9.82 11.56 -5.10
N ASN A 75 8.56 11.66 -5.50
CA ASN A 75 7.80 12.92 -5.55
C ASN A 75 7.03 13.17 -4.25
#